data_AF-A0A9E7SVE9-F1
#
_entry.id   AF-A0A9E7SVE9-F1
#
_cell.length_a   1.000
_cell.length_b   1.000
_cell.length_c   1.000
_cell.angle_alpha   90.00
_cell.angle_beta   90.00
_cell.angle_gamma   90.00
#
_symmetry.space_group_name_H-M   'P 1'
#
loop_
_entity.id
_entity.type
_entity.pdbx_description
1 polymer ?
#
loop_
_entity_poly.entity_id
_entity_poly.type
_entity_poly.pdbx_seq_one_letter_code
_entity_poly.pdbx_strand_id
1 'polypeptide(L)' 'MDLQTFLAATLSAHVGLTIFVTIHAKFTDRELGKWPFVTLALGLAGVAGYFFYDESPEARI' A
#
# COMPACT_ATOMS: atom_id res chain seq x y z
N MET A 1 10.43 -6.88 11.29
CA MET A 1 10.82 -6.99 9.87
C MET A 1 11.82 -5.88 9.62
N ASP A 2 12.94 -6.11 8.93
CA ASP A 2 13.87 -5.02 8.64
C ASP A 2 13.20 -4.00 7.67
N LEU A 3 13.61 -2.72 7.78
CA LEU A 3 13.09 -1.61 6.98
C LEU A 3 13.15 -1.90 5.47
N GLN A 4 14.24 -2.47 4.98
CA GLN A 4 14.39 -2.80 3.57
C GLN A 4 13.34 -3.83 3.14
N THR A 5 13.12 -4.84 3.96
CA THR A 5 12.09 -5.86 3.73
C THR A 5 10.68 -5.24 3.74
N PHE A 6 10.36 -4.34 4.68
CA PHE A 6 9.07 -3.64 4.74
C PHE A 6 8.81 -2.77 3.50
N LEU A 7 9.81 -1.99 3.08
CA LEU A 7 9.72 -1.13 1.89
C LEU A 7 9.54 -1.97 0.62
N ALA A 8 10.26 -3.09 0.50
CA ALA A 8 10.12 -4.02 -0.62
C ALA A 8 8.71 -4.62 -0.67
N ALA A 9 8.20 -5.14 0.46
CA ALA A 9 6.87 -5.73 0.54
C ALA A 9 5.78 -4.70 0.21
N THR A 10 5.91 -3.48 0.73
CA THR A 10 5.01 -2.36 0.43
C THR A 10 4.99 -2.06 -1.07
N LEU A 11 6.17 -1.85 -1.67
CA LEU A 11 6.28 -1.53 -3.10
C LEU A 11 5.70 -2.65 -3.97
N SER A 12 6.04 -3.91 -3.68
CA SER A 12 5.51 -5.07 -4.39
C SER A 12 4.00 -5.18 -4.28
N ALA A 13 3.42 -4.94 -3.09
CA ALA A 13 1.98 -4.96 -2.89
C ALA A 13 1.28 -3.86 -3.71
N HIS A 14 1.83 -2.65 -3.77
CA HIS A 14 1.24 -1.54 -4.53
C HIS A 14 1.32 -1.75 -6.03
N VAL A 15 2.48 -2.22 -6.51
CA VAL A 15 2.67 -2.55 -7.93
C VAL A 15 1.72 -3.68 -8.32
N GLY A 16 1.64 -4.75 -7.53
CA GLY A 16 0.72 -5.88 -7.75
C GLY A 16 -0.74 -5.44 -7.76
N LEU A 17 -1.16 -4.61 -6.80
CA LEU A 17 -2.53 -4.11 -6.72
C LEU A 17 -2.86 -3.16 -7.89
N THR A 18 -1.92 -2.33 -8.32
CA THR A 18 -2.09 -1.45 -9.49
C THR A 18 -2.26 -2.28 -10.76
N ILE A 19 -1.44 -3.31 -10.96
CA ILE A 19 -1.56 -4.24 -12.08
C ILE A 19 -2.92 -4.94 -12.02
N PHE A 20 -3.31 -5.47 -10.86
CA PHE A 20 -4.59 -6.15 -10.67
C PHE A 20 -5.79 -5.26 -11.03
N VAL A 21 -5.85 -4.03 -10.51
CA VAL A 21 -6.94 -3.08 -10.79
C VAL A 21 -6.97 -2.71 -12.28
N THR A 22 -5.79 -2.51 -12.90
CA THR A 22 -5.68 -2.21 -14.34
C THR A 22 -6.20 -3.35 -15.20
N ILE A 23 -5.79 -4.59 -14.89
CA ILE A 23 -6.26 -5.80 -15.57
C ILE A 23 -7.77 -5.96 -15.35
N HIS A 24 -8.25 -5.90 -14.11
CA HIS A 24 -9.66 -6.06 -13.78
C HIS A 24 -10.53 -5.07 -14.55
N ALA A 25 -10.15 -3.79 -14.61
CA ALA A 25 -10.92 -2.79 -15.35
C ALA A 25 -10.95 -3.07 -16.86
N LYS A 26 -9.80 -3.48 -17.45
CA LYS A 26 -9.73 -3.88 -18.86
C LYS A 26 -10.64 -5.08 -19.16
N PHE A 27 -10.70 -6.07 -18.26
CA PHE A 27 -11.53 -7.27 -18.44
C PHE A 27 -13.02 -7.06 -18.14
N THR A 28 -13.37 -6.02 -17.38
CA THR A 28 -14.76 -5.74 -16.98
C THR A 28 -15.40 -4.60 -17.77
N ASP A 29 -14.72 -4.08 -18.79
CA ASP A 29 -15.15 -2.94 -19.61
C ASP A 29 -15.58 -1.72 -18.76
N ARG A 30 -14.97 -1.61 -17.58
CA ARG A 30 -15.23 -0.56 -16.61
C ARG A 30 -14.13 0.48 -16.73
N GLU A 31 -14.52 1.75 -16.86
CA GLU A 31 -13.56 2.83 -16.75
C GLU A 31 -12.83 2.76 -15.40
N LEU A 32 -11.50 2.82 -15.46
CA LEU A 32 -10.62 2.80 -14.28
C LEU A 32 -10.92 3.97 -13.31
N GLY A 33 -11.45 5.08 -13.84
CA GLY A 33 -11.74 6.27 -13.05
C GLY A 33 -10.54 6.71 -12.21
N LYS A 34 -10.78 7.04 -10.94
CA LYS A 34 -9.73 7.46 -9.99
C LYS A 34 -9.14 6.31 -9.17
N TRP A 35 -9.53 5.07 -9.42
CA TRP A 35 -9.13 3.91 -8.61
C TRP A 35 -7.62 3.72 -8.50
N PRO A 36 -6.80 3.89 -9.56
CA PRO A 36 -5.34 3.81 -9.43
C PRO A 36 -4.76 4.81 -8.41
N PHE A 37 -5.32 6.02 -8.37
CA PHE A 37 -4.90 7.07 -7.41
C PHE A 37 -5.39 6.79 -5.98
N VAL A 38 -6.60 6.25 -5.83
CA VAL A 38 -7.14 5.83 -4.52
C VAL A 38 -6.28 4.70 -3.94
N THR A 39 -5.92 3.72 -4.77
CA THR A 39 -5.00 2.64 -4.40
C THR A 39 -3.64 3.18 -3.96
N LEU A 40 -3.09 4.15 -4.70
CA LEU A 40 -1.83 4.80 -4.33
C LEU A 40 -1.94 5.54 -2.99
N ALA A 41 -3.03 6.28 -2.77
CA ALA A 41 -3.25 7.04 -1.54
C ALA A 41 -3.42 6.12 -0.32
N LEU A 42 -4.20 5.04 -0.43
CA LEU A 42 -4.35 4.04 0.64
C LEU A 42 -3.04 3.37 0.97
N GLY A 43 -2.25 3.10 -0.06
CA GLY A 43 -0.94 2.52 0.10
C GLY A 43 0.07 3.43 0.81
N LEU A 44 0.13 4.72 0.43
CA LEU A 44 0.90 5.74 1.15
C LEU A 44 0.42 5.90 2.61
N ALA A 45 -0.89 5.81 2.85
CA ALA A 45 -1.44 5.82 4.20
C ALA A 45 -1.02 4.59 5.01
N GLY A 46 -0.84 3.43 4.39
CA GLY A 46 -0.27 2.24 5.04
C GLY A 46 1.19 2.40 5.43
N VAL A 47 2.01 3.03 4.56
CA VAL A 47 3.40 3.39 4.89
C VAL A 47 3.43 4.38 6.05
N ALA A 48 2.64 5.45 5.98
CA ALA A 48 2.52 6.40 7.06
C ALA A 48 2.07 5.68 8.36
N GLY A 49 1.07 4.81 8.27
CA GLY A 49 0.64 3.95 9.36
C GLY A 49 1.80 3.21 10.01
N TYR A 50 2.69 2.56 9.27
CA TYR A 50 3.86 1.87 9.87
C TYR A 50 4.83 2.82 10.57
N PHE A 51 5.12 3.99 10.00
CA PHE A 51 6.05 4.96 10.60
C PHE A 51 5.45 5.74 11.79
N PHE A 52 4.13 5.93 11.80
CA PHE A 52 3.39 6.62 12.86
C PHE A 52 2.71 5.67 13.86
N TYR A 53 2.70 4.35 13.58
CA TYR A 53 2.25 3.33 14.51
C TYR A 53 3.34 3.16 15.56
N ASP A 54 3.09 3.78 16.70
CA ASP A 54 3.95 3.80 17.86
C ASP A 54 4.23 2.36 18.33
N GLU A 55 5.51 2.03 18.50
CA GLU A 55 5.90 1.06 19.50
C GLU A 55 5.43 1.65 20.84
N SER A 56 4.29 1.18 21.35
CA SER A 56 3.79 1.63 22.65
C SER A 56 4.94 1.55 23.67
N PRO A 57 5.12 2.56 24.53
CA PRO A 57 6.31 2.75 25.33
C PRO A 57 6.62 1.56 26.24
N GLU A 58 7.43 0.63 25.74
CA GLU A 58 8.30 -0.25 26.53
C GLU A 58 9.57 0.50 26.98
N ALA A 59 9.51 1.84 26.96
CA ALA A 59 10.08 2.68 28.02
C ALA A 59 9.40 2.43 29.38
N ARG A 60 9.32 1.15 29.78
CA ARG A 60 9.08 0.72 31.15
C ARG A 60 10.11 -0.36 31.44
N ILE A 61 10.94 -0.05 32.46
CA ILE A 61 12.01 -0.80 33.14
C ILE A 61 13.35 -0.98 32.42
#